data_AF-A0A7S1YC01-F1
#
_entry.id   AF-A0A7S1YC01-F1
#
_cell.length_a   1.000
_cell.length_b   1.000
_cell.length_c   1.000
_cell.angle_alpha   90.00
_cell.angle_beta   90.00
_cell.angle_gamma   90.00
#
_symmetry.space_group_name_H-M   'P 1'
#
loop_
_entity.id
_entity.type
_entity.pdbx_description
1 polymer ?
#
loop_
_entity_poly.entity_id
_entity_poly.type
_entity_poly.pdbx_seq_one_letter_code
_entity_poly.pdbx_strand_id
1 'polypeptide(L)'
;MSRFLRSFSSLTVPHSARVVKGSSAAKDGLPRNAKGHRILSEADLAEMQRLRAADPEKWSQRALARRFECSRLVVSRAAPATPERYASAARAIAEHVQAKEEKAKARQDNFVAWVDRIRAK
;
A
#
# COMPACT_ATOMS: atom_id res chain seq x y z
N MET A 1 -41.92 27.12 21.09
CA MET A 1 -41.44 27.45 19.72
C MET A 1 -40.00 26.97 19.59
N SER A 2 -39.68 26.31 18.47
CA SER A 2 -38.34 25.83 18.04
C SER A 2 -37.70 24.67 18.80
N ARG A 3 -37.44 23.57 18.07
CA ARG A 3 -36.08 23.15 17.64
C ARG A 3 -36.16 21.92 16.71
N PHE A 4 -36.08 22.21 15.42
CA PHE A 4 -35.40 21.47 14.35
C PHE A 4 -35.07 19.99 14.62
N LEU A 5 -35.92 19.09 14.12
CA LEU A 5 -35.58 17.70 13.85
C LEU A 5 -34.64 17.68 12.63
N ARG A 6 -33.34 17.54 12.85
CA ARG A 6 -32.39 17.23 11.77
C ARG A 6 -32.55 15.76 11.40
N SER A 7 -33.38 15.52 10.39
CA SER A 7 -33.42 14.28 9.62
C SER A 7 -32.02 13.99 9.09
N PHE A 8 -31.38 12.96 9.63
CA PHE A 8 -30.08 12.50 9.18
C PHE A 8 -30.30 11.66 7.93
N SER A 9 -30.36 12.33 6.78
CA SER A 9 -30.37 11.70 5.46
C SER A 9 -29.09 10.88 5.31
N SER A 10 -29.23 9.55 5.25
CA SER A 10 -28.14 8.62 4.99
C SER A 10 -27.68 8.78 3.54
N LEU A 11 -26.82 9.75 3.29
CA LEU A 11 -26.03 9.81 2.07
C LEU A 11 -24.98 8.71 2.16
N THR A 12 -25.31 7.56 1.60
CA THR A 12 -24.35 6.51 1.25
C THR A 12 -23.36 7.11 0.25
N VAL A 13 -22.19 7.48 0.73
CA VAL A 13 -21.07 7.86 -0.14
C VAL A 13 -20.63 6.58 -0.89
N PRO A 14 -20.78 6.49 -2.22
CA PRO A 14 -20.27 5.34 -2.95
C PRO A 14 -18.74 5.31 -2.82
N HIS A 15 -18.22 4.25 -2.21
CA HIS A 15 -16.81 3.96 -1.97
C HIS A 15 -16.00 3.66 -3.25
N SER A 16 -16.43 4.12 -4.42
CA SER A 16 -15.81 3.76 -5.71
C SER A 16 -15.24 4.97 -6.44
N ALA A 17 -14.50 5.82 -5.74
CA ALA A 17 -13.45 6.62 -6.37
C ALA A 17 -12.32 5.67 -6.82
N ARG A 18 -12.56 5.00 -7.94
CA ARG A 18 -11.59 4.14 -8.61
C ARG A 18 -10.46 5.06 -9.09
N VAL A 19 -9.34 5.10 -8.36
CA VAL A 19 -8.11 5.74 -8.81
C VAL A 19 -7.75 5.15 -10.17
N VAL A 20 -7.99 5.92 -11.23
CA VAL A 20 -7.57 5.56 -12.59
C VAL A 20 -6.05 5.65 -12.60
N LYS A 21 -5.39 4.51 -12.47
CA LYS A 21 -3.95 4.41 -12.60
C LYS A 21 -3.64 4.54 -14.09
N GLY A 22 -2.91 5.60 -14.44
CA GLY A 22 -2.57 5.97 -15.80
C GLY A 22 -2.18 4.78 -16.67
N SER A 23 -2.88 4.66 -17.80
CA SER A 23 -2.47 3.88 -18.95
C SER A 23 -1.22 4.56 -19.53
N SER A 24 -0.03 4.10 -19.17
CA SER A 24 1.13 4.28 -20.05
C SER A 24 0.93 3.31 -21.20
N ALA A 25 0.38 3.84 -22.28
CA ALA A 25 0.25 3.15 -23.55
C ALA A 25 1.58 2.47 -23.92
N ALA A 26 1.44 1.23 -24.40
CA ALA A 26 2.48 0.32 -24.84
C ALA A 26 3.65 1.02 -25.55
N LYS A 27 4.82 1.04 -24.91
CA LYS A 27 6.06 1.52 -25.55
C LYS A 27 6.82 0.43 -26.32
N ASP A 28 6.47 -0.84 -26.13
CA ASP A 28 7.37 -1.94 -26.50
C ASP A 28 6.74 -2.98 -27.45
N GLY A 29 5.42 -2.95 -27.67
CA GLY A 29 4.72 -3.97 -28.49
C GLY A 29 4.69 -5.40 -27.90
N LEU A 30 5.23 -5.62 -26.70
CA LEU A 30 5.26 -6.94 -26.06
C LEU A 30 3.86 -7.45 -25.65
N PRO A 31 3.65 -8.79 -25.67
CA PRO A 31 2.40 -9.38 -25.24
C PRO A 31 2.15 -9.09 -23.75
N ARG A 32 0.88 -8.81 -23.43
CA ARG A 32 0.41 -8.56 -22.07
C ARG A 32 -0.56 -9.64 -21.64
N ASN A 33 -0.61 -9.91 -20.34
CA ASN A 33 -1.62 -10.82 -19.78
C ASN A 33 -2.99 -10.13 -19.66
N ALA A 34 -4.03 -10.88 -19.29
CA ALA A 34 -5.39 -10.36 -19.09
C ALA A 34 -5.50 -9.24 -18.04
N LYS A 35 -4.51 -9.10 -17.16
CA LYS A 35 -4.41 -8.03 -16.15
C LYS A 35 -3.60 -6.82 -16.64
N GLY A 36 -3.18 -6.81 -17.91
CA GLY A 36 -2.40 -5.74 -18.54
C GLY A 36 -0.92 -5.71 -18.18
N HIS A 37 -0.39 -6.72 -17.48
CA HIS A 37 1.02 -6.80 -17.14
C HIS A 37 1.83 -7.31 -18.34
N ARG A 38 3.02 -6.76 -18.55
CA ARG A 38 3.94 -7.22 -19.59
C ARG A 38 4.44 -8.63 -19.27
N ILE A 39 4.46 -9.51 -20.28
CA ILE A 39 5.14 -10.80 -20.20
C ILE A 39 6.64 -10.54 -20.35
N LEU A 40 7.42 -10.96 -19.35
CA LEU A 40 8.85 -10.70 -19.30
C LEU A 40 9.64 -11.78 -20.05
N SER A 41 10.69 -11.36 -20.76
CA SER A 41 11.69 -12.26 -21.32
C SER A 41 12.77 -12.61 -20.28
N GLU A 42 13.62 -13.59 -20.57
CA GLU A 42 14.78 -13.90 -19.72
C GLU A 42 15.75 -12.72 -19.60
N ALA A 43 15.91 -11.93 -20.67
CA ALA A 43 16.74 -10.73 -20.67
C ALA A 43 16.21 -9.66 -19.71
N ASP A 44 14.88 -9.48 -19.63
CA ASP A 44 14.25 -8.57 -18.68
C ASP A 44 14.51 -9.01 -17.22
N LEU A 45 14.48 -10.32 -16.96
CA LEU A 45 14.75 -10.86 -15.63
C LEU A 45 16.21 -10.66 -15.23
N ALA A 46 17.15 -10.89 -16.16
CA ALA A 46 18.57 -10.64 -15.92
C ALA A 46 18.86 -9.17 -15.65
N GLU A 47 18.24 -8.25 -16.42
CA GLU A 47 18.38 -6.82 -16.19
C GLU A 47 17.77 -6.39 -14.85
N MET A 48 16.63 -6.95 -14.48
CA MET A 48 16.00 -6.71 -13.18
C MET A 48 16.92 -7.11 -12.01
N GLN A 49 17.61 -8.25 -12.13
CA GLN A 49 18.59 -8.70 -11.14
C GLN A 49 19.81 -7.78 -11.10
N ARG A 50 20.35 -7.38 -12.26
CA ARG A 50 21.49 -6.45 -12.35
C ARG A 50 21.18 -5.11 -11.70
N LEU A 51 20.04 -4.49 -12.03
CA LEU A 51 19.63 -3.22 -11.45
C LEU A 51 19.48 -3.31 -9.94
N ARG A 52 18.88 -4.37 -9.43
CA ARG A 52 18.71 -4.56 -7.99
C ARG A 52 20.04 -4.82 -7.27
N ALA A 53 20.97 -5.53 -7.90
CA ALA A 53 22.31 -5.74 -7.35
C ALA A 53 23.14 -4.45 -7.31
N ALA A 54 22.98 -3.58 -8.32
CA ALA A 54 23.71 -2.33 -8.40
C ALA A 54 23.28 -1.31 -7.33
N ASP A 55 21.98 -1.11 -7.13
CA ASP A 55 21.46 -0.18 -6.12
C ASP A 55 20.10 -0.67 -5.58
N PRO A 56 20.08 -1.41 -4.46
CA PRO A 56 18.86 -1.95 -3.87
C PRO A 56 17.88 -0.88 -3.34
N GLU A 57 18.39 0.30 -2.98
CA GLU A 57 17.58 1.38 -2.40
C GLU A 57 16.83 2.14 -3.50
N LYS A 58 17.52 2.47 -4.59
CA LYS A 58 16.89 3.06 -5.78
C LYS A 58 15.97 2.06 -6.48
N TRP A 59 16.45 0.83 -6.70
CA TRP A 59 15.73 -0.22 -7.44
C TRP A 59 14.91 -1.12 -6.52
N SER A 60 14.05 -0.49 -5.72
CA SER A 60 13.06 -1.20 -4.92
C SER A 60 12.13 -2.06 -5.78
N GLN A 61 11.53 -3.09 -5.17
CA GLN A 61 10.53 -3.95 -5.81
C GLN A 61 9.41 -3.16 -6.50
N ARG A 62 8.99 -2.03 -5.91
CA ARG A 62 7.96 -1.15 -6.49
C ARG A 62 8.49 -0.36 -7.68
N ALA A 63 9.74 0.07 -7.66
CA ALA A 63 10.38 0.78 -8.77
C ALA A 63 10.55 -0.15 -9.98
N LEU A 64 11.05 -1.37 -9.76
CA LEU A 64 11.20 -2.37 -10.81
C LEU A 64 9.85 -2.81 -11.40
N ALA A 65 8.84 -3.05 -10.55
CA ALA A 65 7.50 -3.40 -11.03
C ALA A 65 6.89 -2.33 -11.92
N ARG A 66 7.16 -1.04 -11.65
CA ARG A 66 6.72 0.07 -12.51
C ARG A 66 7.52 0.14 -13.80
N ARG A 67 8.84 -0.04 -13.74
CA ARG A 67 9.73 0.01 -14.90
C ARG A 67 9.44 -1.09 -15.91
N PHE A 68 9.23 -2.32 -15.42
CA PHE A 68 8.97 -3.51 -16.23
C PHE A 68 7.47 -3.79 -16.42
N GLU A 69 6.60 -2.90 -15.92
CA GLU A 69 5.13 -3.02 -15.96
C GLU A 69 4.62 -4.43 -15.58
N CYS A 70 5.22 -4.99 -14.53
CA CYS A 70 4.97 -6.36 -14.07
C CYS A 70 4.46 -6.38 -12.63
N SER A 71 4.00 -7.55 -12.18
CA SER A 71 3.54 -7.72 -10.80
C SER A 71 4.71 -7.64 -9.83
N ARG A 72 4.50 -7.00 -8.66
CA ARG A 72 5.48 -7.01 -7.56
C ARG A 72 5.88 -8.43 -7.16
N LEU A 73 4.96 -9.39 -7.23
CA LEU A 73 5.25 -10.79 -6.92
C LEU A 73 6.31 -11.38 -7.85
N VAL A 74 6.25 -11.06 -9.15
CA VAL A 74 7.24 -11.51 -10.14
C VAL A 74 8.62 -10.94 -9.79
N VAL A 75 8.68 -9.64 -9.46
CA VAL A 75 9.93 -9.00 -9.02
C VAL A 75 10.47 -9.64 -7.74
N SER A 76 9.61 -10.01 -6.79
CA SER A 76 10.03 -10.68 -5.55
C SER A 76 10.70 -12.02 -5.82
N ARG A 77 10.21 -12.75 -6.84
CA ARG A 77 10.70 -14.06 -7.21
C ARG A 77 11.99 -13.98 -8.03
N ALA A 78 12.04 -13.02 -8.96
CA ALA A 78 13.16 -12.83 -9.87
C ALA A 78 14.38 -12.21 -9.18
N ALA A 79 14.16 -11.24 -8.29
CA ALA A 79 15.23 -10.51 -7.64
C ALA A 79 14.87 -10.30 -6.15
N PRO A 80 15.12 -11.30 -5.28
CA PRO A 80 14.86 -11.19 -3.85
C PRO A 80 15.74 -10.11 -3.20
N ALA A 81 15.28 -9.53 -2.08
CA ALA A 81 16.14 -8.68 -1.26
C ALA A 81 17.07 -9.54 -0.39
N THR A 82 18.13 -8.94 0.15
CA THR A 82 18.95 -9.60 1.17
C THR A 82 18.12 -9.91 2.42
N PRO A 83 18.39 -11.00 3.14
CA PRO A 83 17.66 -11.34 4.37
C PRO A 83 17.69 -10.21 5.41
N GLU A 84 18.81 -9.50 5.54
CA GLU A 84 18.97 -8.37 6.45
C GLU A 84 18.01 -7.22 6.13
N ARG A 85 17.78 -6.95 4.84
CA ARG A 85 16.84 -5.92 4.40
C ARG A 85 15.39 -6.31 4.70
N TYR A 86 15.06 -7.60 4.62
CA TYR A 86 13.75 -8.07 5.06
C TYR A 86 13.58 -7.91 6.57
N ALA A 87 14.60 -8.25 7.36
CA ALA A 87 14.55 -8.14 8.81
C ALA A 87 14.45 -6.68 9.30
N SER A 88 15.17 -5.75 8.68
CA SER A 88 15.06 -4.31 9.00
C SER A 88 13.68 -3.75 8.62
N ALA A 89 13.16 -4.08 7.44
CA ALA A 89 11.82 -3.68 7.03
C ALA A 89 10.72 -4.24 7.97
N ALA A 90 10.85 -5.50 8.39
CA ALA A 90 9.91 -6.13 9.32
C ALA A 90 9.89 -5.40 10.68
N ARG A 91 11.07 -5.04 11.22
CA ARG A 91 11.19 -4.27 12.47
C ARG A 91 10.52 -2.90 12.36
N ALA A 92 10.82 -2.15 11.29
CA ALA A 92 10.21 -0.84 11.08
C ALA A 92 8.66 -0.91 10.95
N ILE A 93 8.14 -1.97 10.30
CA ILE A 93 6.70 -2.21 10.22
C ILE A 93 6.13 -2.51 11.61
N ALA A 94 6.78 -3.37 12.40
CA ALA A 94 6.34 -3.72 13.74
C ALA A 94 6.26 -2.49 14.65
N GLU A 95 7.30 -1.66 14.68
CA GLU A 95 7.33 -0.40 15.44
C GLU A 95 6.19 0.54 15.04
N HIS A 96 5.93 0.68 13.73
CA HIS A 96 4.83 1.50 13.24
C HIS A 96 3.44 0.95 13.60
N VAL A 97 3.28 -0.37 13.63
CA VAL A 97 2.04 -1.02 14.05
C VAL A 97 1.81 -0.80 15.54
N GLN A 98 2.83 -1.01 16.38
CA GLN A 98 2.75 -0.78 17.82
C GLN A 98 2.37 0.68 18.13
N ALA A 99 3.04 1.65 17.50
CA ALA A 99 2.72 3.07 17.69
C ALA A 99 1.28 3.43 17.25
N LYS A 100 0.71 2.71 16.28
CA LYS A 100 -0.70 2.89 15.89
C LYS A 100 -1.67 2.28 16.89
N GLU A 101 -1.33 1.11 17.44
CA GLU A 101 -2.11 0.43 18.46
C GLU A 101 -2.15 1.25 19.76
N GLU A 102 -1.02 1.78 20.20
CA GLU A 102 -0.94 2.69 21.35
C GLU A 102 -1.84 3.91 21.17
N LYS A 103 -1.80 4.54 19.99
CA LYS A 103 -2.68 5.67 19.66
C LYS A 103 -4.15 5.27 19.61
N ALA A 104 -4.46 4.07 19.12
CA ALA A 104 -5.83 3.57 19.10
C ALA A 104 -6.35 3.32 20.53
N LYS A 105 -5.53 2.70 21.39
CA LYS A 105 -5.84 2.50 22.80
C LYS A 105 -6.04 3.83 23.53
N ALA A 106 -5.14 4.80 23.34
CA ALA A 106 -5.27 6.12 23.97
C ALA A 106 -6.56 6.84 23.56
N ARG A 107 -7.01 6.70 22.30
CA ARG A 107 -8.31 7.23 21.85
C ARG A 107 -9.48 6.52 22.55
N GLN A 108 -9.41 5.20 22.67
CA GLN A 108 -10.42 4.40 23.36
C GLN A 108 -10.51 4.80 24.84
N ASP A 109 -9.38 4.89 25.53
CA ASP A 109 -9.31 5.27 26.95
C ASP A 109 -9.85 6.69 27.17
N ASN A 110 -9.50 7.63 26.30
CA ASN A 110 -10.04 9.01 26.34
C ASN A 110 -11.56 9.02 26.15
N PHE A 111 -12.07 8.24 25.19
CA PHE A 111 -13.51 8.11 24.97
C PHE A 111 -14.24 7.54 26.19
N VAL A 112 -13.71 6.48 26.79
CA VAL A 112 -14.30 5.87 28.01
C VAL A 112 -14.30 6.89 29.16
N ALA A 113 -13.18 7.56 29.41
CA ALA A 113 -13.09 8.58 30.45
C ALA A 113 -14.07 9.76 30.21
N TRP A 114 -14.31 10.11 28.94
CA TRP A 114 -15.31 11.12 28.58
C TRP A 114 -16.74 10.63 28.87
N VAL A 115 -17.08 9.40 28.52
CA VAL A 115 -18.39 8.79 28.81
C VAL A 115 -18.64 8.75 30.32
N ASP A 116 -17.66 8.30 31.10
CA ASP A 116 -17.78 8.21 32.56
C ASP A 116 -18.01 9.58 33.21
N ARG A 117 -17.33 10.62 32.71
CA ARG A 117 -17.55 12.01 33.15
C ARG A 117 -18.97 12.50 32.88
N ILE A 118 -19.57 12.08 31.75
CA ILE A 118 -20.96 12.44 31.44
C ILE A 118 -21.93 11.72 32.37
N ARG A 119 -21.68 10.44 32.66
CA ARG A 119 -22.55 9.65 33.56
C ARG A 119 -22.49 10.10 35.02
N ALA A 120 -21.39 10.71 35.44
CA ALA A 120 -21.19 11.21 36.79
C ALA A 120 -21.84 12.59 37.07
N LYS A 121 -22.49 13.20 36.08
CA LYS A 121 -23.26 14.45 36.20
C LYS A 121 -24.75 14.17 36.17
#